data_AF-A0A240F292-F1
#
_entry.id   AF-A0A240F292-F1
#
_cell.length_a   1.000
_cell.length_b   1.000
_cell.length_c   1.000
_cell.angle_alpha   90.00
_cell.angle_beta   90.00
_cell.angle_gamma   90.00
#
_symmetry.space_group_name_H-M   'P 1'
#
loop_
_entity.id
_entity.type
_entity.pdbx_description
1 polymer ?
#
loop_
_entity_poly.entity_id
_entity_poly.type
_entity_poly.pdbx_seq_one_letter_code
_entity_poly.pdbx_strand_id
1 'polypeptide(L)'
;TPYKTLTSLPGMELHYVSWRNIKEENTVIHPQRPWEQGGIAHLEKEEQERIMASKDVPRHLCCRNPEWLFRIYQDTLVDIPSFLGVLREAMKTKPNLKKVKIASTVHPGRVREACCQTSVQMPNEAKLTVSWQIPWNLKYLK
;
A
#
# COMPACT_ATOMS: atom_id res chain seq x y z
N THR A 1 -1.06 -6.83 -6.33
CA THR A 1 -0.83 -6.03 -5.11
C THR A 1 0.36 -5.11 -5.35
N PRO A 2 0.50 -4.01 -4.57
CA PRO A 2 1.71 -3.18 -4.58
C PRO A 2 2.99 -4.00 -4.36
N TYR A 3 2.95 -5.02 -3.49
CA TYR A 3 4.08 -5.93 -3.25
C TYR A 3 4.48 -6.75 -4.49
N LYS A 4 3.54 -7.34 -5.22
CA LYS A 4 3.84 -8.03 -6.49
C LYS A 4 4.42 -7.08 -7.55
N THR A 5 4.02 -5.81 -7.51
CA THR A 5 4.57 -4.78 -8.42
C THR A 5 5.99 -4.44 -8.01
N LEU A 6 6.25 -4.28 -6.70
CA LEU A 6 7.57 -4.02 -6.15
C LEU A 6 8.57 -5.10 -6.58
N THR A 7 8.20 -6.38 -6.57
CA THR A 7 9.11 -7.46 -6.98
C THR A 7 9.49 -7.43 -8.46
N SER A 8 8.77 -6.67 -9.29
CA SER A 8 9.14 -6.47 -10.70
C SER A 8 10.12 -5.32 -10.92
N LEU A 9 10.37 -4.49 -9.91
CA LEU A 9 11.31 -3.37 -10.03
C LEU A 9 12.76 -3.87 -10.07
N PRO A 10 13.61 -3.29 -10.94
CA PRO A 10 15.03 -3.62 -11.00
C PRO A 10 15.72 -3.48 -9.63
N GLY A 11 16.47 -4.51 -9.24
CA GLY A 11 17.27 -4.52 -8.01
C GLY A 11 16.51 -4.88 -6.73
N MET A 12 15.22 -5.26 -6.79
CA MET A 12 14.48 -5.73 -5.61
C MET A 12 14.82 -7.17 -5.23
N GLU A 13 15.04 -8.04 -6.23
CA GLU A 13 15.45 -9.44 -6.03
C GLU A 13 14.52 -10.25 -5.08
N LEU A 14 13.22 -9.93 -5.11
CA LEU A 14 12.22 -10.57 -4.26
C LEU A 14 11.45 -11.66 -5.00
N HIS A 15 11.26 -12.81 -4.34
CA HIS A 15 10.31 -13.82 -4.77
C HIS A 15 8.95 -13.56 -4.13
N TYR A 16 7.95 -13.18 -4.94
CA TYR A 16 6.60 -12.96 -4.46
C TYR A 16 5.74 -14.21 -4.55
N VAL A 17 5.16 -14.60 -3.41
CA VAL A 17 4.07 -15.59 -3.34
C VAL A 17 2.97 -15.02 -2.45
N SER A 18 1.71 -15.18 -2.88
CA SER A 18 0.55 -14.73 -2.13
C SER A 18 -0.12 -15.89 -1.41
N TRP A 19 -0.41 -15.69 -0.13
CA TRP A 19 -1.35 -16.49 0.64
C TRP A 19 -2.58 -15.64 0.95
N ARG A 20 -3.76 -16.26 1.05
CA ARG A 20 -4.99 -15.60 1.47
C ARG A 20 -5.74 -16.49 2.45
N ASN A 21 -6.39 -15.86 3.42
CA ASN A 21 -7.41 -16.54 4.21
C ASN A 21 -8.61 -16.87 3.30
N ILE A 22 -9.08 -18.11 3.33
CA ILE A 22 -10.27 -18.57 2.58
C ILE A 22 -11.47 -18.83 3.50
N LYS A 23 -11.26 -18.82 4.82
CA LYS A 23 -12.25 -19.11 5.84
C LYS A 23 -12.66 -17.80 6.51
N GLU A 24 -13.87 -17.33 6.25
CA GLU A 24 -14.33 -16.03 6.75
C GLU A 24 -14.32 -16.00 8.29
N GLU A 25 -14.61 -17.13 8.93
CA GLU A 25 -14.55 -17.36 10.37
C GLU A 25 -13.16 -17.13 11.00
N ASN A 26 -12.09 -17.19 10.21
CA ASN A 26 -10.74 -16.90 10.68
C ASN A 26 -10.41 -15.40 10.68
N THR A 27 -11.29 -14.55 10.16
CA THR A 27 -11.10 -13.10 10.13
C THR A 27 -11.56 -12.49 11.45
N VAL A 28 -10.67 -11.75 12.12
CA VAL A 28 -11.00 -11.04 13.36
C VAL A 28 -10.99 -9.54 13.09
N ILE A 29 -12.15 -8.91 13.25
CA ILE A 29 -12.35 -7.49 12.97
C ILE A 29 -12.28 -6.65 14.25
N HIS A 30 -11.87 -5.39 14.11
CA HIS A 30 -11.73 -4.45 15.23
C HIS A 30 -12.32 -3.07 14.90
N PRO A 31 -13.65 -2.96 14.69
CA PRO A 31 -14.27 -1.72 14.21
C PRO A 31 -14.11 -0.53 15.17
N GLN A 32 -13.80 -0.80 16.45
CA GLN A 32 -13.65 0.20 17.51
C GLN A 32 -12.21 0.71 17.71
N ARG A 33 -11.22 0.20 16.96
CA ARG A 33 -9.85 0.73 17.03
C ARG A 33 -9.79 2.19 16.54
N PRO A 34 -8.66 2.91 16.77
CA PRO A 34 -8.42 4.18 16.08
C PRO A 34 -8.49 4.02 14.56
N TRP A 35 -8.87 5.08 13.83
CA TRP A 35 -9.02 5.01 12.38
C TRP A 35 -7.71 4.68 11.67
N GLU A 36 -6.57 5.11 12.22
CA GLU A 36 -5.23 4.78 11.73
C GLU A 36 -4.91 3.27 11.80
N GLN A 37 -5.64 2.54 12.64
CA GLN A 37 -5.56 1.09 12.84
C GLN A 37 -6.80 0.37 12.29
N GLY A 38 -7.51 0.97 11.35
CA GLY A 38 -8.62 0.36 10.63
C GLY A 38 -9.95 0.35 11.36
N GLY A 39 -10.10 1.05 12.48
CA GLY A 39 -11.41 1.22 13.09
C GLY A 39 -12.31 2.13 12.27
N ILE A 40 -13.60 1.81 12.24
CA ILE A 40 -14.62 2.44 11.38
C ILE A 40 -15.74 3.10 12.19
N ALA A 41 -15.69 3.03 13.52
CA ALA A 41 -16.73 3.60 14.39
C ALA A 41 -16.97 5.12 14.23
N HIS A 42 -16.00 5.83 13.65
CA HIS A 42 -16.07 7.26 13.35
C HIS A 42 -16.86 7.59 12.07
N LEU A 43 -17.23 6.58 11.27
CA LEU A 43 -17.96 6.75 10.02
C LEU A 43 -19.48 6.68 10.25
N GLU A 44 -20.26 7.18 9.30
CA GLU A 44 -21.72 6.98 9.29
C GLU A 44 -22.08 5.49 9.25
N LYS A 45 -23.22 5.15 9.83
CA LYS A 45 -23.62 3.75 10.03
C LYS A 45 -23.74 2.98 8.70
N GLU A 46 -24.26 3.62 7.67
CA GLU A 46 -24.41 3.05 6.33
C GLU A 46 -23.05 2.70 5.72
N GLU A 47 -22.05 3.57 5.94
CA GLU A 47 -20.69 3.34 5.45
C GLU A 47 -20.00 2.22 6.25
N GLN A 48 -20.22 2.15 7.56
CA GLN A 48 -19.74 1.04 8.39
C GLN A 48 -20.30 -0.30 7.89
N GLU A 49 -21.60 -0.38 7.65
CA GLU A 49 -22.28 -1.57 7.16
C GLU A 49 -21.76 -1.99 5.77
N ARG A 50 -21.59 -1.02 4.86
CA ARG A 50 -21.00 -1.25 3.53
C ARG A 50 -19.59 -1.83 3.62
N ILE A 51 -18.74 -1.25 4.48
CA ILE A 51 -17.35 -1.70 4.66
C ILE A 51 -17.31 -3.11 5.28
N MET A 52 -18.16 -3.39 6.26
CA MET A 52 -18.25 -4.71 6.90
C MET A 52 -18.72 -5.78 5.92
N ALA A 53 -19.71 -5.47 5.07
CA ALA A 53 -20.25 -6.40 4.07
C ALA A 53 -19.31 -6.65 2.88
N SER A 54 -18.33 -5.77 2.65
CA SER A 54 -17.34 -5.95 1.59
C SER A 54 -16.51 -7.24 1.79
N LYS A 55 -15.85 -7.72 0.74
CA LYS A 55 -14.89 -8.84 0.83
C LYS A 55 -13.55 -8.48 0.23
N ASP A 56 -13.57 -7.66 -0.82
CA ASP A 56 -12.39 -7.18 -1.54
C ASP A 56 -12.41 -5.66 -1.60
N VAL A 57 -11.22 -5.05 -1.48
CA VAL A 57 -11.07 -3.59 -1.55
C VAL A 57 -10.89 -3.18 -3.02
N PRO A 58 -11.72 -2.26 -3.55
CA PRO A 58 -11.52 -1.70 -4.88
C PRO A 58 -10.16 -1.02 -5.04
N ARG A 59 -9.72 -0.80 -6.28
CA ARG A 59 -8.50 -0.03 -6.54
C ARG A 59 -8.67 1.40 -6.02
N HIS A 60 -7.74 1.85 -5.20
CA HIS A 60 -7.75 3.16 -4.56
C HIS A 60 -6.32 3.72 -4.49
N LEU A 61 -6.20 5.04 -4.28
CA LEU A 61 -4.95 5.64 -3.87
C LEU A 61 -4.74 5.40 -2.38
N CYS A 62 -3.56 4.91 -2.03
CA CYS A 62 -3.34 4.34 -0.72
C CYS A 62 -3.57 5.31 0.45
N CYS A 63 -3.68 4.63 1.59
CA CYS A 63 -3.24 5.03 2.91
C CYS A 63 -4.23 5.79 3.79
N ARG A 64 -5.33 6.30 3.22
CA ARG A 64 -6.41 6.92 4.01
C ARG A 64 -7.81 6.45 3.62
N ASN A 65 -7.91 5.43 2.76
CA ASN A 65 -9.21 4.85 2.43
C ASN A 65 -9.66 3.96 3.62
N PRO A 66 -10.85 4.22 4.22
CA PRO A 66 -11.28 3.52 5.41
C PRO A 66 -11.54 2.03 5.19
N GLU A 67 -12.10 1.64 4.04
CA GLU A 67 -12.33 0.24 3.69
C GLU A 67 -11.00 -0.53 3.56
N TRP A 68 -10.00 0.09 2.95
CA TRP A 68 -8.66 -0.46 2.86
C TRP A 68 -7.98 -0.61 4.24
N LEU A 69 -8.05 0.43 5.08
CA LEU A 69 -7.51 0.40 6.44
C LEU A 69 -8.22 -0.68 7.27
N PHE A 70 -9.55 -0.76 7.19
CA PHE A 70 -10.33 -1.79 7.85
C PHE A 70 -9.88 -3.19 7.47
N ARG A 71 -9.57 -3.45 6.19
CA ARG A 71 -9.14 -4.78 5.70
C ARG A 71 -7.68 -5.11 6.00
N ILE A 72 -6.76 -4.15 5.92
CA ILE A 72 -5.33 -4.43 6.13
C ILE A 72 -4.96 -4.59 7.61
N TYR A 73 -5.76 -4.03 8.52
CA TYR A 73 -5.56 -4.15 9.98
C TYR A 73 -6.44 -5.23 10.64
N GLN A 74 -7.11 -6.07 9.85
CA GLN A 74 -7.79 -7.26 10.40
C GLN A 74 -6.74 -8.24 10.89
N ASP A 75 -7.02 -8.85 12.03
CA ASP A 75 -6.24 -10.00 12.46
C ASP A 75 -6.79 -11.24 11.73
N THR A 76 -5.95 -12.25 11.53
CA THR A 76 -6.33 -13.50 10.88
C THR A 76 -5.81 -14.67 11.70
N LEU A 77 -6.71 -15.58 12.07
CA LEU A 77 -6.34 -16.90 12.60
C LEU A 77 -5.78 -17.73 11.44
N VAL A 78 -4.46 -17.93 11.45
CA VAL A 78 -3.76 -18.58 10.34
C VAL A 78 -3.95 -20.11 10.42
N ASP A 79 -4.50 -20.68 9.35
CA ASP A 79 -4.48 -22.13 9.11
C ASP A 79 -3.04 -22.55 8.76
N ILE A 80 -2.30 -23.05 9.76
CA ILE A 80 -0.87 -23.39 9.64
C ILE A 80 -0.63 -24.42 8.53
N PRO A 81 -1.36 -25.57 8.44
CA PRO A 81 -1.19 -26.50 7.32
C PRO A 81 -1.36 -25.85 5.94
N SER A 82 -2.39 -25.03 5.75
CA SER A 82 -2.63 -24.30 4.50
C SER A 82 -1.46 -23.36 4.16
N PHE A 83 -1.00 -22.58 5.14
CA PHE A 83 0.13 -21.68 4.99
C PHE A 83 1.44 -22.41 4.65
N LEU A 84 1.74 -23.50 5.36
CA LEU A 84 2.92 -24.34 5.08
C LEU A 84 2.86 -24.97 3.69
N GLY A 85 1.67 -25.31 3.19
CA GLY A 85 1.48 -25.76 1.82
C GLY A 85 1.97 -24.72 0.81
N VAL A 86 1.55 -23.46 0.97
CA VAL A 86 1.99 -22.35 0.11
C VAL A 86 3.50 -22.12 0.21
N LEU A 87 4.09 -22.19 1.41
CA LEU A 87 5.54 -22.05 1.59
C LEU A 87 6.34 -23.16 0.91
N ARG A 88 5.91 -24.42 1.02
CA ARG A 88 6.59 -25.55 0.36
C ARG A 88 6.56 -25.40 -1.16
N GLU A 89 5.43 -24.98 -1.72
CA GLU A 89 5.34 -24.70 -3.17
C GLU A 89 6.23 -23.52 -3.57
N ALA A 90 6.27 -22.46 -2.76
CA ALA A 90 7.15 -21.31 -2.98
C ALA A 90 8.64 -21.69 -2.97
N MET A 91 9.04 -22.67 -2.17
CA MET A 91 10.42 -23.15 -2.11
C MET A 91 10.81 -24.02 -3.32
N LYS A 92 9.84 -24.66 -3.97
CA LYS A 92 10.07 -25.46 -5.20
C LYS A 92 10.25 -24.57 -6.41
N THR A 93 9.59 -23.41 -6.45
CA THR A 93 9.68 -22.49 -7.58
C THR A 93 10.98 -21.68 -7.52
N LYS A 94 11.77 -21.73 -8.59
CA LYS A 94 12.93 -20.83 -8.72
C LYS A 94 12.44 -19.38 -8.79
N PRO A 95 13.11 -18.42 -8.11
CA PRO A 95 12.77 -17.01 -8.24
C PRO A 95 12.87 -16.62 -9.72
N ASN A 96 11.73 -16.23 -10.29
CA ASN A 96 11.66 -15.80 -11.68
C ASN A 96 12.24 -14.38 -11.76
N LEU A 97 13.58 -14.27 -11.80
CA LEU A 97 14.34 -13.02 -11.92
C LEU A 97 14.21 -12.38 -13.31
N LYS A 98 13.36 -12.93 -14.19
CA LYS A 98 13.14 -12.37 -15.53
C LYS A 98 12.54 -10.98 -15.37
N LYS A 99 13.19 -9.98 -15.97
CA LYS A 99 12.73 -8.59 -16.08
C LYS A 99 11.32 -8.57 -16.68
N VAL A 100 10.29 -8.64 -15.83
CA VAL A 100 8.91 -8.47 -16.27
C VAL A 100 8.80 -7.03 -16.78
N LYS A 101 8.31 -6.84 -18.01
CA LYS A 101 7.97 -5.50 -18.50
C LYS A 101 7.03 -4.87 -17.47
N ILE A 102 7.43 -3.74 -16.90
CA ILE A 102 6.64 -2.96 -15.94
C ILE A 102 5.33 -2.60 -16.66
N ALA A 103 4.28 -3.39 -16.44
CA ALA A 103 2.98 -3.24 -17.09
C ALA A 103 2.10 -2.20 -16.38
N SER A 104 2.54 -1.73 -15.21
CA SER A 104 1.77 -0.83 -14.35
C SER A 104 2.36 0.57 -14.31
N THR A 105 1.56 1.58 -14.62
CA THR A 105 1.84 2.98 -14.30
C THR A 105 2.05 3.11 -12.79
N VAL A 106 3.31 3.27 -12.38
CA VAL A 106 3.65 3.65 -11.00
C VAL A 106 3.46 5.15 -10.88
N HIS A 107 2.94 5.65 -9.76
CA HIS A 107 2.87 7.09 -9.51
C HIS A 107 4.11 7.54 -8.73
N PRO A 108 4.58 8.79 -8.90
CA PRO A 108 5.60 9.35 -8.04
C PRO A 108 5.23 9.19 -6.55
N GLY A 109 6.22 8.85 -5.74
CA GLY A 109 6.07 8.83 -4.29
C GLY A 109 5.75 10.23 -3.75
N ARG A 110 5.19 10.29 -2.54
CA ARG A 110 4.92 11.56 -1.86
C ARG A 110 6.21 12.38 -1.73
N VAL A 111 6.15 13.63 -2.17
CA VAL A 111 7.20 14.63 -1.98
C VAL A 111 7.41 14.86 -0.47
N ARG A 112 8.67 14.81 -0.03
CA ARG A 112 9.07 15.05 1.37
C ARG A 112 9.94 16.30 1.44
N GLU A 113 10.04 16.88 2.64
CA GLU A 113 10.91 18.03 2.92
C GLU A 113 10.64 19.22 1.97
N ALA A 114 9.36 19.43 1.63
CA ALA A 114 8.97 20.58 0.82
C ALA A 114 9.23 21.86 1.61
N CYS A 115 10.12 22.70 1.10
CA CYS A 115 10.48 23.99 1.68
C CYS A 115 10.15 25.10 0.70
N CYS A 116 9.57 26.18 1.23
CA CYS A 116 9.22 27.38 0.50
C CYS A 116 9.90 28.56 1.20
N GLN A 117 10.73 29.28 0.46
CA GLN A 117 11.45 30.45 0.96
C GLN A 117 11.14 31.65 0.07
N THR A 118 10.72 32.73 0.70
CA THR A 118 10.51 34.02 0.04
C THR A 118 11.65 34.97 0.44
N SER A 119 12.20 35.69 -0.54
CA SER A 119 13.13 36.78 -0.27
C SER A 119 12.82 37.96 -1.16
N VAL A 120 12.70 39.14 -0.57
CA VAL A 120 12.59 40.41 -1.29
C VAL A 120 13.97 41.05 -1.25
N GLN A 121 14.70 40.97 -2.37
CA GLN A 121 16.09 41.45 -2.43
C GLN A 121 16.16 42.89 -2.95
N MET A 122 15.15 43.32 -3.72
CA MET A 122 15.06 44.66 -4.32
C MET A 122 13.60 45.15 -4.26
N PRO A 123 13.34 46.47 -4.29
CA PRO A 123 12.00 47.06 -4.12
C PRO A 123 10.93 46.54 -5.10
N ASN A 124 11.33 46.05 -6.27
CA ASN A 124 10.45 45.53 -7.32
C ASN A 124 10.70 44.05 -7.67
N GLU A 125 11.46 43.32 -6.86
CA GLU A 125 11.80 41.92 -7.16
C GLU A 125 11.58 41.01 -5.94
N ALA A 126 10.61 40.12 -6.09
CA ALA A 126 10.32 39.06 -5.13
C ALA A 126 10.80 37.73 -5.70
N LYS A 127 11.64 37.02 -4.93
CA LYS A 127 12.09 35.67 -5.28
C LYS A 127 11.38 34.64 -4.41
N LEU A 128 10.77 33.65 -5.05
CA LEU A 128 10.22 32.46 -4.43
C LEU A 128 11.13 31.27 -4.77
N THR A 129 11.73 30.64 -3.76
CA THR A 129 12.50 29.41 -3.92
C THR A 129 11.71 28.25 -3.33
N VAL A 130 11.42 27.25 -4.15
CA VAL A 130 10.75 26.02 -3.72
C VAL A 130 11.73 24.86 -3.90
N SER A 131 11.88 24.04 -2.86
CA SER A 131 12.74 22.86 -2.89
C SER A 131 12.07 21.68 -2.20
N TRP A 132 12.48 20.47 -2.54
CA TRP A 132 11.98 19.25 -1.93
C TRP A 132 12.93 18.08 -2.14
N GLN A 133 12.77 17.04 -1.33
CA GLN A 133 13.45 15.76 -1.53
C GLN A 133 12.85 15.02 -2.74
N ILE A 134 13.71 14.64 -3.68
CA ILE A 134 13.32 13.91 -4.89
C ILE A 134 12.74 12.53 -4.50
N PRO A 135 11.53 12.17 -4.97
CA PRO A 135 10.96 10.85 -4.70
C PRO A 135 11.86 9.70 -5.20
N TRP A 136 12.12 8.71 -4.34
CA TRP A 136 13.05 7.61 -4.63
C TRP A 136 12.66 6.76 -5.86
N ASN A 137 11.37 6.71 -6.18
CA ASN A 137 10.82 5.84 -7.21
C ASN A 137 10.77 6.46 -8.60
N LEU A 138 11.24 7.71 -8.77
CA LEU A 138 11.25 8.38 -10.09
C LEU A 138 11.99 7.57 -11.15
N LYS A 139 13.08 6.89 -10.79
CA LYS A 139 13.85 6.03 -11.70
C LYS A 139 13.09 4.83 -12.28
N TYR A 140 11.91 4.53 -11.74
CA TYR A 140 11.03 3.46 -12.22
C TYR A 140 9.81 3.98 -12.99
N LEU A 141 9.64 5.30 -13.03
CA LEU A 141 8.63 5.95 -13.87
C LEU A 141 9.19 5.98 -15.30
N LYS A 142 8.52 5.29 -16.21
CA LYS A 142 8.74 5.42 -17.65
C LYS A 142 7.75 6.41 -18.22
#